data_AF-A0A9Q0VJZ9-F1
#
_entry.id   AF-A0A9Q0VJZ9-F1
#
_cell.length_a   1.000
_cell.length_b   1.000
_cell.length_c   1.000
_cell.angle_alpha   90.00
_cell.angle_beta   90.00
_cell.angle_gamma   90.00
#
_symmetry.space_group_name_H-M   'P 1'
#
loop_
_entity.id
_entity.type
_entity.pdbx_description
1 polymer ?
#
loop_
_entity_poly.entity_id
_entity_poly.type
_entity_poly.pdbx_seq_one_letter_code
_entity_poly.pdbx_strand_id
1 'polypeptide(L)'
;MLEKALEGSGGSAASTAYIEAFRLITRIAIGDKSFVVRIAGARCLKVFASIGGPCLGVGEIENSASYCVKALEDPVLLVRDAFSEALGSLLALGMNPEAQVQPRGKGPFPPAKKLEGGLQRHLALPFTKVSGTRLKDVRIGITLSWVYFLQAIRLKYLHRIVSFNEYALRGYGDAQPRYFVDAHALACILYILRVGVTDQMTEPTQRGFLVFLGKQLESSDVTPSMKIAALRTLSYTLKTLGEVPLEFKELFDSTIVAAVSHSSQLVRIEAALALRVFAEVDPTCVGGLILYVVTTLSASRDNVSFEKGSNLKIELDSLNGQTTVLAALVSISPKLPLGYPAR
;
A
#
# COMPACT_ATOMS: atom_id res chain seq x y z
N MET A 1 -26.15 -6.91 15.96
CA MET A 1 -26.79 -7.15 17.28
C MET A 1 -25.93 -6.59 18.40
N LEU A 2 -24.65 -6.98 18.52
CA LEU A 2 -23.73 -6.45 19.54
C LEU A 2 -23.62 -4.90 19.49
N GLU A 3 -23.38 -4.33 18.31
CA GLU A 3 -23.37 -2.86 18.09
C GLU A 3 -24.61 -2.18 18.67
N LYS A 4 -25.81 -2.58 18.24
CA LYS A 4 -27.09 -2.04 18.75
C LYS A 4 -27.29 -2.25 20.26
N ALA A 5 -26.87 -3.41 20.79
CA ALA A 5 -26.97 -3.70 22.23
C ALA A 5 -26.06 -2.78 23.05
N LEU A 6 -24.89 -2.47 22.52
CA LEU A 6 -23.86 -1.66 23.15
C LEU A 6 -24.12 -0.15 23.02
N GLU A 7 -24.72 0.30 21.91
CA GLU A 7 -25.21 1.69 21.73
C GLU A 7 -26.43 1.99 22.62
N GLY A 8 -27.29 0.99 22.85
CA GLY A 8 -28.50 1.13 23.66
C GLY A 8 -28.28 1.13 25.18
N SER A 9 -27.14 0.60 25.65
CA SER A 9 -26.72 0.69 27.05
C SER A 9 -26.16 2.08 27.35
N GLY A 10 -26.97 2.99 27.89
CA GLY A 10 -26.52 4.31 28.36
C GLY A 10 -25.87 4.26 29.75
N GLY A 11 -25.06 5.29 30.09
CA GLY A 11 -24.53 5.52 31.44
C GLY A 11 -23.24 4.76 31.80
N SER A 12 -22.89 4.70 33.09
CA SER A 12 -21.69 4.01 33.60
C SER A 12 -21.76 2.48 33.49
N ALA A 13 -22.98 1.92 33.55
CA ALA A 13 -23.25 0.49 33.37
C ALA A 13 -22.85 -0.02 31.97
N ALA A 14 -22.88 0.85 30.97
CA ALA A 14 -22.39 0.56 29.62
C ALA A 14 -20.90 0.21 29.67
N SER A 15 -20.07 1.07 30.26
CA SER A 15 -18.61 0.87 30.32
C SER A 15 -18.23 -0.50 30.90
N THR A 16 -18.87 -0.90 32.00
CA THR A 16 -18.63 -2.21 32.63
C THR A 16 -19.06 -3.38 31.75
N ALA A 17 -20.22 -3.29 31.08
CA ALA A 17 -20.69 -4.34 30.17
C ALA A 17 -19.76 -4.51 28.97
N TYR A 18 -19.23 -3.41 28.43
CA TYR A 18 -18.24 -3.44 27.36
C TYR A 18 -16.93 -4.11 27.80
N ILE A 19 -16.37 -3.73 28.95
CA ILE A 19 -15.12 -4.31 29.46
C ILE A 19 -15.29 -5.81 29.69
N GLU A 20 -16.40 -6.24 30.30
CA GLU A 20 -16.61 -7.66 30.57
C GLU A 20 -16.87 -8.45 29.28
N ALA A 21 -17.64 -7.90 28.34
CA ALA A 21 -17.82 -8.52 27.02
C ALA A 21 -16.49 -8.65 26.28
N PHE A 22 -15.68 -7.59 26.28
CA PHE A 22 -14.36 -7.58 25.67
C PHE A 22 -13.42 -8.61 26.32
N ARG A 23 -13.42 -8.70 27.65
CA ARG A 23 -12.63 -9.69 28.40
C ARG A 23 -13.06 -11.12 28.08
N LEU A 24 -14.37 -11.37 28.00
CA LEU A 24 -14.91 -12.68 27.64
C LEU A 24 -14.48 -13.09 26.22
N ILE A 25 -14.61 -12.16 25.26
CA ILE A 25 -14.23 -12.40 23.87
C ILE A 25 -12.74 -12.68 23.74
N THR A 26 -11.89 -11.84 24.35
CA THR A 26 -10.43 -12.00 24.29
C THR A 26 -9.94 -13.26 24.99
N ARG A 27 -10.60 -13.69 26.06
CA ARG A 27 -10.19 -14.88 26.83
C ARG A 27 -10.70 -16.20 26.26
N ILE A 28 -11.93 -16.21 25.72
CA ILE A 28 -12.63 -17.45 25.37
C ILE A 28 -12.76 -17.58 23.86
N ALA A 29 -13.29 -16.57 23.18
CA ALA A 29 -13.70 -16.72 21.78
C ALA A 29 -12.50 -16.82 20.81
N ILE A 30 -11.42 -16.07 21.05
CA ILE A 30 -10.26 -16.00 20.14
C ILE A 30 -9.51 -17.35 20.02
N GLY A 31 -9.43 -18.10 21.12
CA GLY A 31 -8.73 -19.39 21.18
C GLY A 31 -9.64 -20.63 21.10
N ASP A 32 -10.92 -20.44 20.77
CA ASP A 32 -11.90 -21.53 20.77
C ASP A 32 -11.56 -22.60 19.72
N LYS A 33 -11.90 -23.86 20.01
CA LYS A 33 -11.69 -24.98 19.07
C LYS A 33 -12.51 -24.80 17.79
N SER A 34 -13.70 -24.23 17.90
CA SER A 34 -14.59 -23.95 16.78
C SER A 34 -14.15 -22.70 16.03
N PHE A 35 -13.87 -22.86 14.73
CA PHE A 35 -13.49 -21.74 13.86
C PHE A 35 -14.61 -20.69 13.75
N VAL A 36 -15.88 -21.10 13.87
CA VAL A 36 -17.03 -20.17 13.84
C VAL A 36 -17.01 -19.24 15.05
N VAL A 37 -16.64 -19.77 16.24
CA VAL A 37 -16.52 -18.98 17.46
C VAL A 37 -15.33 -18.01 17.36
N ARG A 38 -14.21 -18.45 16.79
CA ARG A 38 -13.05 -17.57 16.53
C ARG A 38 -13.41 -16.42 15.57
N ILE A 39 -14.11 -16.71 14.47
CA ILE A 39 -14.63 -15.69 13.54
C ILE A 39 -15.55 -14.71 14.26
N ALA A 40 -16.47 -15.21 15.09
CA ALA A 40 -17.37 -14.35 15.87
C ALA A 40 -16.57 -13.45 16.83
N GLY A 41 -15.55 -13.99 17.51
CA GLY A 41 -14.65 -13.23 18.37
C GLY A 41 -13.94 -12.10 17.63
N ALA A 42 -13.36 -12.38 16.46
CA ALA A 42 -12.72 -11.37 15.61
C ALA A 42 -13.70 -10.27 15.16
N ARG A 43 -14.90 -10.66 14.73
CA ARG A 43 -15.96 -9.71 14.34
C ARG A 43 -16.41 -8.84 15.51
N CYS A 44 -16.48 -9.38 16.73
CA CYS A 44 -16.77 -8.58 17.90
C CYS A 44 -15.65 -7.56 18.20
N LEU A 45 -14.37 -7.95 18.08
CA LEU A 45 -13.24 -7.01 18.20
C LEU A 45 -13.33 -5.87 17.17
N LYS A 46 -13.64 -6.20 15.92
CA LYS A 46 -13.88 -5.20 14.87
C LYS A 46 -15.01 -4.25 15.26
N VAL A 47 -16.14 -4.77 15.74
CA VAL A 47 -17.30 -3.96 16.17
C VAL A 47 -16.92 -3.05 17.34
N PHE A 48 -16.15 -3.53 18.32
CA PHE A 48 -15.64 -2.67 19.40
C PHE A 48 -14.79 -1.53 18.86
N ALA A 49 -13.91 -1.82 17.89
CA ALA A 49 -13.11 -0.79 17.24
C ALA A 49 -13.96 0.21 16.43
N SER A 50 -15.01 -0.26 15.76
CA SER A 50 -15.88 0.58 14.91
C SER A 50 -16.77 1.51 15.73
N ILE A 51 -17.32 1.05 16.85
CA ILE A 51 -18.14 1.89 17.75
C ILE A 51 -17.29 2.75 18.70
N GLY A 52 -15.96 2.65 18.62
CA GLY A 52 -15.03 3.43 19.44
C GLY A 52 -14.73 2.80 20.80
N GLY A 53 -15.66 2.02 21.36
CA GLY A 53 -15.54 1.34 22.66
C GLY A 53 -15.31 2.31 23.84
N PRO A 54 -15.77 2.02 25.06
CA PRO A 54 -15.44 2.84 26.21
C PRO A 54 -13.98 2.60 26.60
N CYS A 55 -13.15 3.64 26.48
CA CYS A 55 -11.76 3.71 26.95
C CYS A 55 -11.00 2.37 26.94
N LEU A 56 -10.96 1.65 25.81
CA LEU A 56 -9.98 0.58 25.65
C LEU A 56 -8.61 1.24 25.75
N GLY A 57 -7.97 1.07 26.90
CA GLY A 57 -6.66 1.62 27.18
C GLY A 57 -5.67 1.13 26.12
N VAL A 58 -4.59 1.88 25.95
CA VAL A 58 -3.54 1.55 24.97
C VAL A 58 -3.09 0.09 25.10
N GLY A 59 -2.99 -0.43 26.34
CA GLY A 59 -2.61 -1.82 26.60
C GLY A 59 -3.61 -2.87 26.09
N GLU A 60 -4.91 -2.59 26.14
CA GLU A 60 -5.95 -3.53 25.68
C GLU A 60 -5.99 -3.61 24.16
N ILE A 61 -5.83 -2.45 23.49
CA ILE A 61 -5.67 -2.38 22.04
C ILE A 61 -4.40 -3.10 21.61
N GLU A 62 -3.29 -2.87 22.30
CA GLU A 62 -2.00 -3.50 22.05
C GLU A 62 -2.05 -5.04 22.18
N ASN A 63 -2.68 -5.52 23.26
CA ASN A 63 -2.86 -6.96 23.49
C ASN A 63 -3.77 -7.57 22.42
N SER A 64 -4.86 -6.89 22.07
CA SER A 64 -5.79 -7.35 21.03
C SER A 64 -5.13 -7.40 19.66
N ALA A 65 -4.34 -6.38 19.32
CA ALA A 65 -3.56 -6.37 18.08
C ALA A 65 -2.57 -7.54 18.05
N SER A 66 -1.87 -7.80 19.16
CA SER A 66 -0.96 -8.94 19.31
C SER A 66 -1.67 -10.29 19.10
N TYR A 67 -2.89 -10.44 19.63
CA TYR A 67 -3.71 -11.63 19.40
C TYR A 67 -4.13 -11.77 17.94
N CYS A 68 -4.55 -10.69 17.30
CA CYS A 68 -4.93 -10.74 15.90
C CYS A 68 -3.75 -11.16 15.02
N VAL A 69 -2.54 -10.63 15.27
CA VAL A 69 -1.32 -11.03 14.55
C VAL A 69 -1.06 -12.53 14.70
N LYS A 70 -1.18 -13.09 15.91
CA LYS A 70 -1.04 -14.54 16.13
C LYS A 70 -2.12 -15.34 15.41
N ALA A 71 -3.36 -14.85 15.38
CA ALA A 71 -4.47 -15.52 14.72
C ALA A 71 -4.34 -15.54 13.18
N LEU A 72 -3.43 -14.78 12.58
CA LEU A 72 -3.11 -14.89 11.15
C LEU A 72 -2.38 -16.19 10.80
N GLU A 73 -1.92 -16.96 11.79
CA GLU A 73 -1.38 -18.31 11.62
C GLU A 73 -2.47 -19.40 11.67
N ASP A 74 -3.73 -19.03 11.86
CA ASP A 74 -4.84 -19.99 11.91
C ASP A 74 -4.94 -20.79 10.61
N PRO A 75 -5.17 -22.11 10.64
CA PRO A 75 -5.28 -22.92 9.42
C PRO A 75 -6.48 -22.54 8.54
N VAL A 76 -7.52 -21.91 9.09
CA VAL A 76 -8.75 -21.56 8.38
C VAL A 76 -8.68 -20.16 7.79
N LEU A 77 -8.78 -20.04 6.46
CA LEU A 77 -8.74 -18.76 5.73
C LEU A 77 -9.75 -17.74 6.28
N LEU A 78 -11.01 -18.14 6.48
CA LEU A 78 -12.06 -17.26 6.98
C LEU A 78 -11.77 -16.70 8.38
N VAL A 79 -11.03 -17.45 9.21
CA VAL A 79 -10.60 -16.96 10.52
C VAL A 79 -9.54 -15.89 10.33
N ARG A 80 -8.52 -16.15 9.49
CA ARG A 80 -7.49 -15.16 9.16
C ARG A 80 -8.08 -13.87 8.60
N ASP A 81 -9.00 -13.95 7.65
CA ASP A 81 -9.66 -12.77 7.05
C ASP A 81 -10.40 -11.93 8.09
N ALA A 82 -11.14 -12.60 9.00
CA ALA A 82 -11.87 -11.91 10.06
C ALA A 82 -10.92 -11.21 11.05
N PHE A 83 -9.81 -11.86 11.43
CA PHE A 83 -8.79 -11.26 12.29
C PHE A 83 -7.98 -10.17 11.60
N SER A 84 -7.78 -10.27 10.28
CA SER A 84 -7.14 -9.24 9.49
C SER A 84 -7.93 -7.94 9.54
N GLU A 85 -9.25 -8.02 9.37
CA GLU A 85 -10.17 -6.89 9.44
C GLU A 85 -10.25 -6.29 10.85
N ALA A 86 -10.28 -7.15 11.88
CA ALA A 86 -10.26 -6.73 13.27
C ALA A 86 -8.96 -5.97 13.62
N LEU A 87 -7.80 -6.50 13.19
CA LEU A 87 -6.49 -5.88 13.43
C LEU A 87 -6.41 -4.47 12.82
N GLY A 88 -6.83 -4.33 11.55
CA GLY A 88 -6.82 -3.03 10.88
C GLY A 88 -7.71 -2.00 11.60
N SER A 89 -8.89 -2.43 12.03
CA SER A 89 -9.84 -1.58 12.77
C SER A 89 -9.32 -1.17 14.15
N LEU A 90 -8.72 -2.10 14.90
CA LEU A 90 -8.14 -1.85 16.22
C LEU A 90 -6.97 -0.86 16.16
N LEU A 91 -6.07 -1.03 15.19
CA LEU A 91 -4.95 -0.11 14.98
C LEU A 91 -5.44 1.27 14.56
N ALA A 92 -6.49 1.34 13.74
CA ALA A 92 -7.10 2.61 13.36
C ALA A 92 -7.68 3.32 14.58
N LEU A 93 -8.40 2.61 15.46
CA LEU A 93 -8.87 3.19 16.71
C LEU A 93 -7.72 3.64 17.62
N GLY A 94 -6.68 2.83 17.79
CA GLY A 94 -5.52 3.18 18.62
C GLY A 94 -4.72 4.38 18.11
N MET A 95 -4.79 4.65 16.80
CA MET A 95 -4.18 5.83 16.17
C MET A 95 -5.00 7.10 16.30
N ASN A 96 -6.29 6.99 16.62
CA ASN A 96 -7.26 8.07 16.72
C ASN A 96 -7.96 7.99 18.08
N PRO A 97 -7.23 8.19 19.18
CA PRO A 97 -7.73 8.01 20.54
C PRO A 97 -8.92 8.93 20.87
N GLU A 98 -9.05 10.06 20.20
CA GLU A 98 -10.19 10.98 20.27
C GLU A 98 -11.52 10.38 19.79
N ALA A 99 -11.45 9.31 18.98
CA ALA A 99 -12.64 8.61 18.51
C ALA A 99 -13.11 7.50 19.47
N GLN A 100 -12.41 7.28 20.57
CA GLN A 100 -12.89 6.40 21.62
C GLN A 100 -14.06 7.04 22.36
N VAL A 101 -15.04 6.22 22.72
CA VAL A 101 -16.18 6.71 23.50
C VAL A 101 -15.69 7.00 24.90
N GLN A 102 -15.83 8.25 25.34
CA GLN A 102 -15.49 8.62 26.70
C GLN A 102 -16.56 8.10 27.66
N PRO A 103 -16.19 7.43 28.77
CA PRO A 103 -17.14 7.03 29.80
C PRO A 103 -17.88 8.28 30.29
N ARG A 104 -19.22 8.27 30.29
CA ARG A 104 -19.98 9.38 30.89
C ARG A 104 -19.86 9.27 32.42
N GLY A 105 -19.04 10.12 33.04
CA GLY A 105 -18.83 10.19 34.48
C GLY A 105 -18.23 11.54 34.94
N LYS A 106 -18.37 11.88 36.23
CA LYS A 106 -17.78 13.10 36.81
C LYS A 106 -16.31 12.87 37.15
N GLY A 107 -15.40 13.44 36.37
CA GLY A 107 -13.96 13.48 36.66
C GLY A 107 -13.14 13.87 35.43
N PRO A 108 -11.94 14.46 35.59
CA PRO A 108 -11.03 14.69 34.48
C PRO A 108 -10.56 13.33 33.94
N PHE A 109 -11.03 12.96 32.75
CA PHE A 109 -10.52 11.78 32.05
C PHE A 109 -9.09 12.08 31.57
N PRO A 110 -8.11 11.19 31.82
CA PRO A 110 -6.78 11.35 31.26
C PRO A 110 -6.89 11.41 29.74
N PRO A 111 -6.10 12.28 29.07
CA PRO A 111 -6.16 12.43 27.63
C PRO A 111 -5.86 11.06 26.99
N ALA A 112 -6.74 10.66 26.08
CA ALA A 112 -6.62 9.38 25.41
C ALA A 112 -5.28 9.34 24.64
N LYS A 113 -4.41 8.39 25.00
CA LYS A 113 -3.04 8.32 24.48
C LYS A 113 -3.01 7.55 23.16
N LYS A 114 -2.33 8.13 22.16
CA LYS A 114 -2.12 7.49 20.85
C LYS A 114 -1.22 6.25 20.99
N LEU A 115 -1.52 5.21 20.21
CA LEU A 115 -0.78 3.94 20.15
C LEU A 115 0.60 4.09 19.47
N GLU A 116 1.55 4.77 20.10
CA GLU A 116 2.88 5.01 19.53
C GLU A 116 3.57 3.72 19.06
N GLY A 117 4.01 3.67 17.80
CA GLY A 117 4.72 2.51 17.24
C GLY A 117 3.86 1.25 17.04
N GLY A 118 2.53 1.30 17.19
CA GLY A 118 1.65 0.13 17.01
C GLY A 118 1.71 -0.44 15.59
N LEU A 119 1.74 0.42 14.56
CA LEU A 119 1.86 0.00 13.16
C LEU A 119 3.19 -0.73 12.89
N GLN A 120 4.28 -0.23 13.47
CA GLN A 120 5.58 -0.88 13.32
C GLN A 120 5.57 -2.27 13.98
N ARG A 121 5.02 -2.38 15.19
CA ARG A 121 5.02 -3.62 15.97
C ARG A 121 4.09 -4.70 15.43
N HIS A 122 2.92 -4.31 14.91
CA HIS A 122 1.88 -5.28 14.51
C HIS A 122 1.72 -5.46 13.01
N LEU A 123 2.22 -4.54 12.18
CA LEU A 123 2.11 -4.66 10.73
C LEU A 123 3.50 -4.73 10.06
N ALA A 124 4.35 -3.72 10.22
CA ALA A 124 5.61 -3.66 9.48
C ALA A 124 6.63 -4.74 9.90
N LEU A 125 6.88 -4.91 11.21
CA LEU A 125 7.81 -5.93 11.71
C LEU A 125 7.32 -7.36 11.42
N PRO A 126 6.03 -7.72 11.64
CA PRO A 126 5.53 -9.03 11.24
C PRO A 126 5.62 -9.25 9.73
N PHE A 127 5.33 -8.24 8.92
CA PHE A 127 5.40 -8.35 7.45
C PHE A 127 6.82 -8.68 6.97
N THR A 128 7.83 -8.06 7.58
CA THR A 128 9.24 -8.29 7.23
C THR A 128 9.81 -9.59 7.79
N LYS A 129 9.35 -10.03 8.97
CA LYS A 129 9.76 -11.30 9.59
C LYS A 129 9.21 -12.52 8.86
N VAL A 130 8.03 -12.40 8.25
CA VAL A 130 7.39 -13.47 7.49
C VAL A 130 8.19 -13.72 6.20
N SER A 131 9.02 -14.77 6.23
CA SER A 131 9.84 -15.22 5.09
C SER A 131 9.67 -16.72 4.86
N GLY A 132 9.67 -17.15 3.60
CA GLY A 132 9.48 -18.56 3.21
C GLY A 132 8.06 -18.88 2.70
N THR A 133 7.95 -19.99 1.95
CA THR A 133 6.74 -20.39 1.22
C THR A 133 5.56 -20.75 2.12
N ARG A 134 5.81 -21.24 3.34
CA ARG A 134 4.78 -21.67 4.29
C ARG A 134 4.11 -20.53 5.05
N LEU A 135 4.66 -19.32 5.02
CA LEU A 135 4.12 -18.16 5.74
C LEU A 135 3.45 -17.14 4.79
N LYS A 136 3.19 -17.51 3.53
CA LYS A 136 2.49 -16.64 2.57
C LYS A 136 1.11 -16.23 3.06
N ASP A 137 0.37 -17.15 3.67
CA ASP A 137 -0.97 -16.89 4.21
C ASP A 137 -0.95 -15.84 5.32
N VAL A 138 0.05 -15.89 6.20
CA VAL A 138 0.25 -14.87 7.26
C VAL A 138 0.55 -13.51 6.62
N ARG A 139 1.40 -13.47 5.58
CA ARG A 139 1.70 -12.22 4.87
C ARG A 139 0.46 -11.63 4.22
N ILE A 140 -0.37 -12.47 3.58
CA ILE A 140 -1.66 -12.03 3.02
C ILE A 140 -2.54 -11.46 4.13
N GLY A 141 -2.63 -12.13 5.28
CA GLY A 141 -3.35 -11.63 6.44
C GLY A 141 -2.88 -10.24 6.90
N ILE A 142 -1.57 -10.03 7.03
CA ILE A 142 -0.99 -8.73 7.41
C ILE A 142 -1.27 -7.67 6.34
N THR A 143 -1.23 -8.07 5.06
CA THR A 143 -1.55 -7.20 3.91
C THR A 143 -2.99 -6.72 3.97
N LEU A 144 -3.94 -7.62 4.25
CA LEU A 144 -5.34 -7.27 4.44
C LEU A 144 -5.52 -6.34 5.65
N SER A 145 -4.81 -6.58 6.76
CA SER A 145 -4.84 -5.68 7.92
C SER A 145 -4.35 -4.27 7.61
N TRP A 146 -3.30 -4.12 6.79
CA TRP A 146 -2.89 -2.82 6.27
C TRP A 146 -4.02 -2.16 5.48
N VAL A 147 -4.66 -2.88 4.55
CA VAL A 147 -5.76 -2.31 3.74
C VAL A 147 -6.92 -1.86 4.61
N TYR A 148 -7.40 -2.70 5.54
CA TYR A 148 -8.50 -2.34 6.44
C TYR A 148 -8.14 -1.16 7.36
N PHE A 149 -6.90 -1.10 7.84
CA PHE A 149 -6.41 0.06 8.61
C PHE A 149 -6.49 1.34 7.77
N LEU A 150 -5.93 1.33 6.56
CA LEU A 150 -5.87 2.50 5.68
C LEU A 150 -7.28 2.98 5.27
N GLN A 151 -8.18 2.04 4.98
CA GLN A 151 -9.59 2.33 4.71
C GLN A 151 -10.28 2.94 5.94
N ALA A 152 -10.06 2.41 7.14
CA ALA A 152 -10.64 2.96 8.36
C ALA A 152 -10.13 4.38 8.66
N ILE A 153 -8.82 4.64 8.52
CA ILE A 153 -8.23 5.98 8.68
C ILE A 153 -8.91 7.00 7.77
N ARG A 154 -9.16 6.63 6.52
CA ARG A 154 -9.76 7.52 5.55
C ARG A 154 -11.27 7.69 5.74
N LEU A 155 -12.01 6.60 5.75
CA LEU A 155 -13.48 6.61 5.73
C LEU A 155 -14.06 7.08 7.06
N LYS A 156 -13.40 6.75 8.19
CA LYS A 156 -13.92 7.05 9.53
C LYS A 156 -13.29 8.30 10.15
N TYR A 157 -11.99 8.53 9.93
CA TYR A 157 -11.24 9.60 10.62
C TYR A 157 -10.84 10.77 9.71
N LEU A 158 -11.15 10.70 8.40
CA LEU A 158 -10.99 11.80 7.43
C LEU A 158 -9.58 12.43 7.41
N HIS A 159 -8.53 11.69 7.81
CA HIS A 159 -7.18 12.22 7.81
C HIS A 159 -6.68 12.49 6.37
N ARG A 160 -6.04 13.66 6.17
CA ARG A 160 -5.35 14.00 4.91
C ARG A 160 -4.24 13.00 4.62
N ILE A 161 -4.18 12.58 3.37
CA ILE A 161 -3.30 11.55 2.77
C ILE A 161 -1.79 11.87 2.89
N VAL A 162 -1.42 13.03 3.43
CA VAL A 162 0.00 13.43 3.59
C VAL A 162 0.71 12.60 4.67
N SER A 163 0.03 12.27 5.78
CA SER A 163 0.58 11.38 6.85
C SER A 163 0.70 9.92 6.40
N PHE A 164 -0.05 9.56 5.35
CA PHE A 164 -0.23 8.20 4.86
C PHE A 164 0.97 7.73 4.03
N ASN A 165 1.58 8.63 3.27
CA ASN A 165 2.82 8.38 2.54
C ASN A 165 3.99 8.12 3.49
N GLU A 166 4.02 8.76 4.66
CA GLU A 166 5.03 8.49 5.69
C GLU A 166 4.87 7.11 6.30
N TYR A 167 3.66 6.61 6.58
CA TYR A 167 3.47 5.26 7.12
C TYR A 167 3.78 4.16 6.12
N ALA A 168 3.42 4.37 4.84
CA ALA A 168 3.79 3.50 3.75
C ALA A 168 5.32 3.49 3.59
N LEU A 169 5.96 4.62 3.31
CA LEU A 169 7.40 4.71 3.08
C LEU A 169 8.26 4.35 4.32
N ARG A 170 7.84 4.66 5.55
CA ARG A 170 8.62 4.31 6.75
C ARG A 170 8.58 2.82 7.07
N GLY A 171 7.46 2.14 6.80
CA GLY A 171 7.41 0.68 6.79
C GLY A 171 8.28 0.06 5.67
N TYR A 172 8.47 0.77 4.56
CA TYR A 172 9.26 0.33 3.40
C TYR A 172 10.76 0.68 3.46
N GLY A 173 11.15 1.77 4.12
CA GLY A 173 12.50 2.33 4.12
C GLY A 173 13.43 1.74 5.20
N ASP A 174 12.88 1.34 6.36
CA ASP A 174 13.64 0.67 7.41
C ASP A 174 13.86 -0.83 7.15
N ALA A 175 13.16 -1.40 6.15
CA ALA A 175 13.45 -2.73 5.65
C ALA A 175 14.71 -2.67 4.77
N GLN A 176 15.82 -3.22 5.24
CA GLN A 176 17.10 -3.20 4.50
C GLN A 176 16.97 -3.56 3.00
N PRO A 177 17.92 -3.11 2.15
CA PRO A 177 17.96 -3.38 0.70
C PRO A 177 17.86 -4.85 0.27
N ARG A 178 17.95 -5.81 1.20
CA ARG A 178 17.96 -7.26 0.97
C ARG A 178 16.56 -7.90 0.89
N TYR A 179 15.48 -7.19 1.24
CA TYR A 179 14.18 -7.84 1.52
C TYR A 179 13.12 -7.78 0.43
N PHE A 180 13.39 -7.12 -0.69
CA PHE A 180 12.47 -7.06 -1.84
C PHE A 180 12.78 -8.06 -2.95
N VAL A 181 13.51 -9.14 -2.63
CA VAL A 181 13.83 -10.20 -3.61
C VAL A 181 12.65 -11.17 -3.80
N ASP A 182 11.66 -11.18 -2.90
CA ASP A 182 10.49 -12.06 -2.99
C ASP A 182 9.31 -11.39 -3.73
N ALA A 183 8.99 -11.90 -4.92
CA ALA A 183 7.86 -11.45 -5.75
C ALA A 183 6.52 -11.43 -5.00
N HIS A 184 6.33 -12.31 -4.01
CA HIS A 184 5.13 -12.31 -3.19
C HIS A 184 5.02 -11.08 -2.28
N ALA A 185 6.14 -10.62 -1.70
CA ALA A 185 6.16 -9.41 -0.87
C ALA A 185 5.80 -8.18 -1.71
N LEU A 186 6.39 -8.08 -2.91
CA LEU A 186 6.07 -7.00 -3.85
C LEU A 186 4.59 -7.04 -4.24
N ALA A 187 4.01 -8.21 -4.50
CA ALA A 187 2.58 -8.34 -4.82
C ALA A 187 1.68 -7.85 -3.68
N CYS A 188 1.99 -8.22 -2.43
CA CYS A 188 1.30 -7.71 -1.24
C CYS A 188 1.38 -6.19 -1.14
N ILE A 189 2.56 -5.61 -1.36
CA ILE A 189 2.78 -4.16 -1.31
C ILE A 189 1.98 -3.45 -2.39
N LEU A 190 2.01 -3.96 -3.62
CA LEU A 190 1.22 -3.44 -4.72
C LEU A 190 -0.28 -3.51 -4.43
N TYR A 191 -0.74 -4.57 -3.76
CA TYR A 191 -2.13 -4.69 -3.34
C TYR A 191 -2.51 -3.63 -2.30
N ILE A 192 -1.65 -3.36 -1.32
CA ILE A 192 -1.84 -2.28 -0.34
C ILE A 192 -1.91 -0.93 -1.08
N LEU A 193 -0.91 -0.64 -1.92
CA LEU A 193 -0.84 0.59 -2.72
C LEU A 193 -2.06 0.78 -3.63
N ARG A 194 -2.56 -0.32 -4.21
CA ARG A 194 -3.75 -0.28 -5.05
C ARG A 194 -5.02 -0.04 -4.23
N VAL A 195 -5.37 -1.00 -3.37
CA VAL A 195 -6.70 -1.08 -2.74
C VAL A 195 -6.79 -0.20 -1.49
N GLY A 196 -5.72 -0.14 -0.71
CA GLY A 196 -5.67 0.65 0.52
C GLY A 196 -5.39 2.13 0.27
N VAL A 197 -4.74 2.46 -0.85
CA VAL A 197 -4.30 3.84 -1.17
C VAL A 197 -5.04 4.40 -2.38
N THR A 198 -4.69 3.94 -3.59
CA THR A 198 -5.14 4.56 -4.84
C THR A 198 -6.64 4.48 -5.02
N ASP A 199 -7.25 3.31 -4.82
CA ASP A 199 -8.70 3.11 -4.98
C ASP A 199 -9.52 3.89 -3.95
N GLN A 200 -8.89 4.28 -2.85
CA GLN A 200 -9.55 5.12 -1.88
C GLN A 200 -9.56 6.59 -2.34
N MET A 201 -8.54 7.03 -3.11
CA MET A 201 -8.32 8.43 -3.49
C MET A 201 -9.42 9.00 -4.38
N THR A 202 -9.77 10.27 -4.15
CA THR A 202 -10.54 11.06 -5.12
C THR A 202 -9.63 11.45 -6.28
N GLU A 203 -10.21 11.73 -7.44
CA GLU A 203 -9.47 12.10 -8.65
C GLU A 203 -8.45 13.24 -8.42
N PRO A 204 -8.79 14.38 -7.77
CA PRO A 204 -7.79 15.44 -7.52
C PRO A 204 -6.63 14.97 -6.64
N THR A 205 -6.88 14.03 -5.72
CA THR A 205 -5.82 13.50 -4.87
C THR A 205 -4.93 12.52 -5.63
N GLN A 206 -5.49 11.73 -6.55
CA GLN A 206 -4.74 10.83 -7.41
C GLN A 206 -3.76 11.62 -8.32
N ARG A 207 -4.17 12.79 -8.83
CA ARG A 207 -3.28 13.70 -9.59
C ARG A 207 -2.07 14.12 -8.76
N GLY A 208 -2.31 14.61 -7.53
CA GLY A 208 -1.22 14.97 -6.60
C GLY A 208 -0.35 13.77 -6.20
N PHE A 209 -0.94 12.58 -6.10
CA PHE A 209 -0.21 11.35 -5.80
C PHE A 209 0.72 10.91 -6.94
N LEU A 210 0.33 11.10 -8.20
CA LEU A 210 1.21 10.86 -9.36
C LEU A 210 2.47 11.73 -9.30
N VAL A 211 2.32 13.02 -9.01
CA VAL A 211 3.44 13.95 -8.83
C VAL A 211 4.35 13.50 -7.69
N PHE A 212 3.76 13.06 -6.57
CA PHE A 212 4.51 12.51 -5.44
C PHE A 212 5.32 11.26 -5.84
N LEU A 213 4.69 10.29 -6.53
CA LEU A 213 5.37 9.09 -7.01
C LEU A 213 6.49 9.41 -8.00
N GLY A 214 6.29 10.39 -8.89
CA GLY A 214 7.32 10.90 -9.78
C GLY A 214 8.56 11.37 -9.01
N LYS A 215 8.37 12.24 -8.01
CA LYS A 215 9.46 12.73 -7.15
C LYS A 215 10.18 11.62 -6.38
N GLN A 216 9.48 10.53 -6.02
CA GLN A 216 10.12 9.37 -5.39
C GLN A 216 11.03 8.60 -6.36
N LEU A 217 10.76 8.62 -7.68
CA LEU A 217 11.64 7.97 -8.66
C LEU A 217 12.98 8.69 -8.83
N GLU A 218 13.00 10.00 -8.61
CA GLU A 218 14.17 10.87 -8.69
C GLU A 218 15.06 10.80 -7.44
N SER A 219 14.50 10.42 -6.29
CA SER A 219 15.25 10.36 -5.03
C SER A 219 16.38 9.32 -5.07
N SER A 220 17.56 9.72 -4.59
CA SER A 220 18.75 8.87 -4.47
C SER A 220 18.60 7.76 -3.42
N ASP A 221 17.71 7.94 -2.45
CA ASP A 221 17.58 7.06 -1.29
C ASP A 221 16.65 5.86 -1.57
N VAL A 222 16.08 5.80 -2.78
CA VAL A 222 15.04 4.85 -3.15
C VAL A 222 15.65 3.62 -3.82
N THR A 223 15.42 2.46 -3.21
CA THR A 223 15.90 1.16 -3.71
C THR A 223 15.23 0.79 -5.05
N PRO A 224 15.85 -0.07 -5.88
CA PRO A 224 15.24 -0.51 -7.15
C PRO A 224 13.83 -1.08 -6.99
N SER A 225 13.56 -1.80 -5.90
CA SER A 225 12.24 -2.39 -5.66
C SER A 225 11.18 -1.37 -5.27
N MET A 226 11.57 -0.30 -4.57
CA MET A 226 10.68 0.83 -4.33
C MET A 226 10.37 1.57 -5.64
N LYS A 227 11.35 1.72 -6.54
CA LYS A 227 11.11 2.27 -7.88
C LYS A 227 10.14 1.40 -8.70
N ILE A 228 10.28 0.08 -8.64
CA ILE A 228 9.34 -0.87 -9.27
C ILE A 228 7.92 -0.69 -8.71
N ALA A 229 7.77 -0.62 -7.38
CA ALA A 229 6.47 -0.40 -6.75
C ALA A 229 5.87 0.94 -7.18
N ALA A 230 6.67 2.01 -7.17
CA ALA A 230 6.25 3.34 -7.61
C ALA A 230 5.80 3.34 -9.09
N LEU A 231 6.57 2.76 -10.01
CA LEU A 231 6.24 2.67 -11.44
C LEU A 231 4.93 1.91 -11.69
N ARG A 232 4.71 0.79 -10.98
CA ARG A 232 3.47 0.01 -11.09
C ARG A 232 2.27 0.75 -10.50
N THR A 233 2.42 1.39 -9.35
CA THR A 233 1.36 2.20 -8.73
C THR A 233 1.04 3.42 -9.58
N LEU A 234 2.04 4.06 -10.18
CA LEU A 234 1.89 5.17 -11.12
C LEU A 234 1.09 4.72 -12.35
N SER A 235 1.49 3.60 -12.96
CA SER A 235 0.78 3.00 -14.09
C SER A 235 -0.69 2.71 -13.76
N TYR A 236 -0.94 2.11 -12.59
CA TYR A 236 -2.31 1.84 -12.14
C TYR A 236 -3.12 3.13 -11.92
N THR A 237 -2.50 4.16 -11.35
CA THR A 237 -3.15 5.44 -11.08
C THR A 237 -3.50 6.17 -12.38
N LEU A 238 -2.59 6.19 -13.38
CA LEU A 238 -2.88 6.72 -14.72
C LEU A 238 -4.08 6.02 -15.37
N LYS A 239 -4.15 4.68 -15.29
CA LYS A 239 -5.30 3.93 -15.81
C LYS A 239 -6.60 4.25 -15.10
N THR A 240 -6.54 4.47 -13.79
CA THR A 240 -7.72 4.80 -12.98
C THR A 240 -8.23 6.21 -13.30
N LEU A 241 -7.32 7.16 -13.50
CA LEU A 241 -7.68 8.52 -13.93
C LEU A 241 -8.21 8.56 -15.36
N GLY A 242 -7.69 7.70 -16.24
CA GLY A 242 -8.04 7.73 -17.67
C GLY A 242 -7.46 8.92 -18.43
N GLU A 243 -6.59 9.70 -17.80
CA GLU A 243 -5.83 10.78 -18.41
C GLU A 243 -4.44 10.94 -17.80
N VAL A 244 -3.59 11.71 -18.47
CA VAL A 244 -2.27 12.11 -17.96
C VAL A 244 -2.35 13.57 -17.48
N PRO A 245 -2.29 13.83 -16.17
CA PRO A 245 -2.32 15.19 -15.63
C PRO A 245 -1.16 16.05 -16.12
N LEU A 246 -1.41 17.33 -16.40
CA LEU A 246 -0.40 18.29 -16.86
C LEU A 246 0.77 18.41 -15.87
N GLU A 247 0.45 18.43 -14.57
CA GLU A 247 1.41 18.53 -13.47
C GLU A 247 2.38 17.34 -13.45
N PHE A 248 1.94 16.18 -13.95
CA PHE A 248 2.80 15.01 -14.09
C PHE A 248 3.61 15.04 -15.38
N LYS A 249 3.06 15.59 -16.48
CA LYS A 249 3.78 15.75 -17.76
C LYS A 249 5.07 16.57 -17.60
N GLU A 250 5.07 17.57 -16.72
CA GLU A 250 6.25 18.40 -16.42
C GLU A 250 7.41 17.60 -15.80
N LEU A 251 7.12 16.50 -15.10
CA LEU A 251 8.13 15.63 -14.47
C LEU A 251 8.45 14.40 -15.32
N PHE A 252 7.84 14.24 -16.49
CA PHE A 252 7.87 12.99 -17.24
C PHE A 252 9.29 12.56 -17.64
N ASP A 253 10.08 13.52 -18.13
CA ASP A 253 11.44 13.27 -18.62
C ASP A 253 12.41 12.90 -17.49
N SER A 254 12.34 13.62 -16.36
CA SER A 254 13.20 13.38 -15.19
C SER A 254 12.80 12.13 -14.39
N THR A 255 11.63 11.54 -14.66
CA THR A 255 11.09 10.40 -13.91
C THR A 255 11.08 9.10 -14.73
N ILE A 256 10.03 8.85 -15.51
CA ILE A 256 9.82 7.57 -16.22
C ILE A 256 10.86 7.41 -17.32
N VAL A 257 11.12 8.46 -18.10
CA VAL A 257 12.10 8.41 -19.19
C VAL A 257 13.51 8.16 -18.64
N ALA A 258 13.91 8.87 -17.58
CA ALA A 258 15.18 8.61 -16.90
C ALA A 258 15.29 7.17 -16.37
N ALA A 259 14.19 6.60 -15.86
CA ALA A 259 14.17 5.23 -15.34
C ALA A 259 14.37 4.15 -16.42
N VAL A 260 14.17 4.47 -17.71
CA VAL A 260 14.46 3.56 -18.83
C VAL A 260 15.94 3.19 -18.89
N SER A 261 16.84 4.09 -18.48
CA SER A 261 18.29 3.85 -18.49
C SER A 261 18.84 3.43 -17.12
N HIS A 262 17.98 3.01 -16.19
CA HIS A 262 18.38 2.60 -14.85
C HIS A 262 19.24 1.33 -14.87
N SER A 263 20.20 1.18 -13.95
CA SER A 263 21.13 0.03 -13.91
C SER A 263 20.44 -1.33 -13.68
N SER A 264 19.34 -1.36 -12.92
CA SER A 264 18.51 -2.55 -12.71
C SER A 264 17.58 -2.83 -13.89
N GLN A 265 17.72 -4.01 -14.50
CA GLN A 265 16.86 -4.47 -15.61
C GLN A 265 15.36 -4.46 -15.28
N LEU A 266 14.97 -4.87 -14.07
CA LEU A 266 13.56 -4.88 -13.69
C LEU A 266 12.96 -3.47 -13.62
N VAL A 267 13.73 -2.48 -13.15
CA VAL A 267 13.29 -1.08 -13.15
C VAL A 267 13.07 -0.60 -14.60
N ARG A 268 13.98 -0.94 -15.52
CA ARG A 268 13.83 -0.59 -16.94
C ARG A 268 12.59 -1.22 -17.58
N ILE A 269 12.32 -2.49 -17.29
CA ILE A 269 11.12 -3.18 -17.78
C ILE A 269 9.86 -2.49 -17.26
N GLU A 270 9.79 -2.17 -15.97
CA GLU A 270 8.62 -1.50 -15.40
C GLU A 270 8.47 -0.06 -15.90
N ALA A 271 9.57 0.65 -16.18
CA ALA A 271 9.54 1.97 -16.80
C ALA A 271 8.98 1.91 -18.23
N ALA A 272 9.42 0.92 -19.03
CA ALA A 272 8.88 0.68 -20.35
C ALA A 272 7.38 0.32 -20.33
N LEU A 273 6.94 -0.50 -19.36
CA LEU A 273 5.53 -0.80 -19.16
C LEU A 273 4.74 0.44 -18.73
N ALA A 274 5.32 1.33 -17.92
CA ALA A 274 4.69 2.59 -17.54
C ALA A 274 4.54 3.54 -18.74
N LEU A 275 5.54 3.63 -19.62
CA LEU A 275 5.45 4.38 -20.89
C LEU A 275 4.38 3.81 -21.81
N ARG A 276 4.24 2.48 -21.86
CA ARG A 276 3.13 1.84 -22.57
C ARG A 276 1.78 2.26 -22.00
N VAL A 277 1.62 2.27 -20.68
CA VAL A 277 0.37 2.71 -20.04
C VAL A 277 0.10 4.19 -20.32
N PHE A 278 1.12 5.03 -20.27
CA PHE A 278 1.02 6.44 -20.63
C PHE A 278 0.51 6.60 -22.08
N ALA A 279 1.06 5.83 -23.03
CA ALA A 279 0.63 5.78 -24.42
C ALA A 279 -0.80 5.22 -24.62
N GLU A 280 -1.22 4.26 -23.79
CA GLU A 280 -2.61 3.75 -23.79
C GLU A 280 -3.60 4.83 -23.32
N VAL A 281 -3.21 5.63 -22.33
CA VAL A 281 -4.04 6.67 -21.71
C VAL A 281 -4.06 7.97 -22.53
N ASP A 282 -2.93 8.35 -23.12
CA ASP A 282 -2.80 9.49 -24.04
C ASP A 282 -2.23 9.03 -25.41
N PRO A 283 -3.08 8.49 -26.32
CA PRO A 283 -2.63 8.00 -27.62
C PRO A 283 -1.95 9.04 -28.51
N THR A 284 -2.09 10.34 -28.22
CA THR A 284 -1.49 11.41 -29.03
C THR A 284 0.03 11.49 -28.88
N CYS A 285 0.59 10.95 -27.78
CA CYS A 285 2.02 11.00 -27.52
C CYS A 285 2.81 9.89 -28.23
N VAL A 286 2.14 8.83 -28.73
CA VAL A 286 2.83 7.59 -29.14
C VAL A 286 3.78 7.81 -30.31
N GLY A 287 3.40 8.64 -31.30
CA GLY A 287 4.29 8.99 -32.41
C GLY A 287 5.56 9.68 -31.93
N GLY A 288 5.43 10.64 -30.99
CA GLY A 288 6.57 11.34 -30.38
C GLY A 288 7.46 10.41 -29.56
N LEU A 289 6.86 9.51 -28.77
CA LEU A 289 7.60 8.52 -27.99
C LEU A 289 8.37 7.53 -28.88
N ILE A 290 7.77 7.04 -29.96
CA ILE A 290 8.46 6.16 -30.90
C ILE A 290 9.64 6.88 -31.55
N LEU A 291 9.42 8.11 -32.03
CA LEU A 291 10.50 8.89 -32.62
C LEU A 291 11.64 9.10 -31.64
N TYR A 292 11.34 9.49 -30.39
CA TYR A 292 12.33 9.65 -29.32
C TYR A 292 13.11 8.36 -29.03
N VAL A 293 12.43 7.22 -28.94
CA VAL A 293 13.08 5.94 -28.67
C VAL A 293 13.97 5.52 -29.84
N VAL A 294 13.52 5.69 -31.08
CA VAL A 294 14.31 5.34 -32.28
C VAL A 294 15.54 6.22 -32.42
N THR A 295 15.43 7.52 -32.16
CA THR A 295 16.59 8.44 -32.21
C THR A 295 17.59 8.11 -31.11
N THR A 296 17.12 7.83 -29.89
CA THR A 296 17.98 7.46 -28.76
C THR A 296 18.65 6.10 -28.97
N LEU A 297 17.94 5.11 -29.53
CA LEU A 297 18.51 3.82 -29.93
C LEU A 297 19.60 3.97 -30.97
N SER A 298 19.39 4.85 -31.96
CA SER A 298 20.38 5.13 -33.00
C SER A 298 21.64 5.74 -32.40
N ALA A 299 21.49 6.72 -31.51
CA ALA A 299 22.60 7.35 -30.80
C ALA A 299 23.36 6.36 -29.90
N SER A 300 22.66 5.57 -29.07
CA SER A 300 23.30 4.58 -28.20
C SER A 300 24.00 3.48 -29.02
N ARG A 301 23.44 3.04 -30.15
CA ARG A 301 24.11 2.07 -31.04
C ARG A 301 25.47 2.60 -31.50
N ASP A 302 25.53 3.86 -31.91
CA ASP A 302 26.75 4.47 -32.41
C ASP A 302 27.77 4.72 -31.28
N ASN A 303 27.32 4.97 -30.04
CA ASN A 303 28.21 5.11 -28.87
C ASN A 303 28.80 3.78 -28.39
N VAL A 304 28.02 2.68 -28.43
CA VAL A 304 28.45 1.36 -27.97
C VAL A 304 29.70 0.86 -28.71
N SER A 305 29.93 1.26 -29.96
CA SER A 305 31.14 0.89 -30.70
C SER A 305 32.44 1.51 -30.18
N PHE A 306 32.35 2.57 -29.36
CA PHE A 306 33.53 3.31 -28.89
C PHE A 306 33.74 3.24 -27.38
N GLU A 307 32.68 3.01 -26.60
CA GLU A 307 32.75 2.99 -25.14
C GLU A 307 33.40 1.72 -24.56
N LYS A 308 34.07 1.87 -23.40
CA LYS A 308 34.75 0.77 -22.69
C LYS A 308 34.41 0.77 -21.21
N GLY A 309 34.53 -0.41 -20.57
CA GLY A 309 34.41 -0.55 -19.12
C GLY A 309 33.02 -0.19 -18.58
N SER A 310 32.96 0.65 -17.54
CA SER A 310 31.72 1.06 -16.89
C SER A 310 30.80 1.87 -17.79
N ASN A 311 31.35 2.68 -18.69
CA ASN A 311 30.55 3.49 -19.61
C ASN A 311 29.81 2.60 -20.63
N LEU A 312 30.48 1.57 -21.15
CA LEU A 312 29.86 0.57 -22.01
C LEU A 312 28.68 -0.10 -21.30
N LYS A 313 28.80 -0.39 -20.00
CA LYS A 313 27.71 -0.99 -19.23
C LYS A 313 26.50 -0.07 -19.12
N ILE A 314 26.71 1.23 -18.90
CA ILE A 314 25.64 2.24 -18.85
C ILE A 314 24.93 2.34 -20.21
N GLU A 315 25.70 2.41 -21.30
CA GLU A 315 25.13 2.44 -22.65
C GLU A 315 24.33 1.17 -22.98
N LEU A 316 24.83 -0.01 -22.60
CA LEU A 316 24.10 -1.28 -22.79
C LEU A 316 22.81 -1.35 -21.96
N ASP A 317 22.84 -0.83 -20.74
CA ASP A 317 21.64 -0.77 -19.89
C ASP A 317 20.61 0.21 -20.48
N SER A 318 21.05 1.37 -20.97
CA SER A 318 20.22 2.33 -21.70
C SER A 318 19.61 1.70 -22.97
N LEU A 319 20.43 1.07 -23.81
CA LEU A 319 20.02 0.39 -25.03
C LEU A 319 18.96 -0.69 -24.76
N ASN A 320 19.16 -1.50 -23.72
CA ASN A 320 18.21 -2.51 -23.30
C ASN A 320 16.86 -1.89 -22.86
N GLY A 321 16.92 -0.81 -22.09
CA GLY A 321 15.73 -0.05 -21.71
C GLY A 321 14.95 0.45 -22.92
N GLN A 322 15.61 1.21 -23.79
CA GLN A 322 14.99 1.81 -24.98
C GLN A 322 14.39 0.75 -25.92
N THR A 323 15.08 -0.38 -26.11
CA THR A 323 14.55 -1.50 -26.90
C THR A 323 13.28 -2.09 -26.27
N THR A 324 13.25 -2.16 -24.93
CA THR A 324 12.08 -2.64 -24.19
C THR A 324 10.91 -1.64 -24.32
N VAL A 325 11.17 -0.34 -24.31
CA VAL A 325 10.15 0.69 -24.58
C VAL A 325 9.57 0.51 -25.98
N LEU A 326 10.41 0.37 -26.99
CA LEU A 326 9.96 0.16 -28.37
C LEU A 326 9.06 -1.08 -28.47
N ALA A 327 9.48 -2.20 -27.90
CA ALA A 327 8.68 -3.42 -27.87
C ALA A 327 7.33 -3.22 -27.16
N ALA A 328 7.32 -2.48 -26.03
CA ALA A 328 6.11 -2.20 -25.28
C ALA A 328 5.13 -1.30 -26.06
N LEU A 329 5.63 -0.28 -26.77
CA LEU A 329 4.83 0.61 -27.63
C LEU A 329 4.33 -0.11 -28.89
N VAL A 330 5.13 -1.01 -29.49
CA VAL A 330 4.70 -1.87 -30.60
C VAL A 330 3.57 -2.81 -30.17
N SER A 331 3.64 -3.35 -28.95
CA SER A 331 2.63 -4.29 -28.43
C SER A 331 1.22 -3.70 -28.31
N ILE A 332 1.09 -2.37 -28.22
CA ILE A 332 -0.20 -1.67 -28.10
C ILE A 332 -0.68 -1.09 -29.43
N SER A 333 0.13 -1.11 -30.49
CA SER A 333 -0.26 -0.62 -31.83
C SER A 333 -1.67 -1.04 -32.25
N PRO A 334 -2.07 -2.33 -32.12
CA PRO A 334 -3.38 -2.78 -32.58
C PRO A 334 -4.56 -2.24 -31.74
N LYS A 335 -4.28 -1.71 -30.54
CA LYS A 335 -5.28 -1.18 -29.62
C LYS A 335 -5.41 0.34 -29.72
N LEU A 336 -4.50 1.00 -30.42
CA LEU A 336 -4.51 2.46 -30.54
C LEU A 336 -5.56 2.88 -31.58
N PRO A 337 -6.50 3.77 -31.24
CA PRO A 337 -7.59 4.15 -32.13
C PRO A 337 -7.11 4.83 -33.43
N LEU A 338 -5.89 5.37 -33.43
CA LEU A 338 -5.29 6.10 -34.56
C LEU A 338 -3.99 5.43 -35.06
N GLY A 339 -3.70 4.19 -34.62
CA GLY A 339 -2.39 3.58 -34.85
C GLY A 339 -1.26 4.45 -34.29
N TYR A 340 -0.30 4.82 -35.13
CA TYR A 340 0.74 5.78 -34.80
C TYR A 340 0.47 7.09 -35.52
N PRO A 341 -0.22 8.06 -34.88
CA PRO A 341 -0.44 9.34 -35.51
C PRO A 341 0.92 9.99 -35.81
N ALA A 342 1.24 10.13 -37.09
CA ALA A 342 2.34 10.96 -37.53
C ALA A 342 1.97 12.41 -37.20
N ARG A 343 2.87 13.13 -36.52
CA ARG A 343 2.83 14.59 -36.55
C ARG A 343 3.55 15.06 -37.80
#